data_AF-A0A822C2D1-F1
#
_entry.id   AF-A0A822C2D1-F1
#
_cell.length_a   1.000
_cell.length_b   1.000
_cell.length_c   1.000
_cell.angle_alpha   90.00
_cell.angle_beta   90.00
_cell.angle_gamma   90.00
#
_symmetry.space_group_name_H-M   'P 1'
#
loop_
_entity.id
_entity.type
_entity.pdbx_description
1 polymer ?
#
loop_
_entity_poly.entity_id
_entity_poly.type
_entity_poly.pdbx_seq_one_letter_code
_entity_poly.pdbx_strand_id
1 'polypeptide(L)'
;DESPMHLRTSNDSNIQTKSTSTNIPSTIVTDEAKRYAESRYPFPPFILHFTRSKINDKAIIDELLNYCKINYSFDLELAGFRSSSIRTNDNECNLLVFVKNSISFSFLYSDIKWPEKLGGDSFTIDRKPAIPPQLALIITNVGYKTNLNEFENDLKVRYENIAGITRLKNKNYFDTKLVKVEFSSSKTRDDILINGSIMVNYIKYDVKEFLPVATILICSNCLGLGHFRKQCKQNDSTCKICGEHYQDLNKHCCSGAAKCIHCGGDHNSNDMKCKVIKQYRADLTKLLLSAPSRPFNKYLNSSSDFPPLPQPIKTNFNKNNIPTGDASGIMSKLDLILNSMNNINNVIGDLKQRTEQIEVWFNDKRKSDSKTENEIKALQLGNVRHEGELLHHAKLFERMIFPVLDDMITLLLELNVKDGRILNADFKSRSEVWKNEFKAYLDKRLKI
;
A
#
# COMPACT_ATOMS: atom_id res chain seq x y z
N ASP A 1 29.43 39.80 28.62
CA ASP A 1 28.14 40.44 28.96
C ASP A 1 27.03 39.42 28.89
N GLU A 2 26.28 39.08 29.91
CA GLU A 2 26.37 39.20 31.37
C GLU A 2 25.39 38.13 31.87
N SER A 3 25.67 37.53 33.02
CA SER A 3 24.88 36.43 33.62
C SER A 3 23.65 36.96 34.42
N PRO A 4 23.08 36.27 35.44
CA PRO A 4 21.79 35.54 35.36
C PRO A 4 20.80 35.88 36.53
N MET A 5 19.83 34.99 36.81
CA MET A 5 18.95 34.87 38.01
C MET A 5 17.63 35.70 38.00
N HIS A 6 16.47 35.31 38.55
CA HIS A 6 16.15 34.51 39.76
C HIS A 6 14.76 33.82 39.70
N LEU A 7 14.63 32.74 40.49
CA LEU A 7 13.37 32.14 40.97
C LEU A 7 12.51 33.11 41.81
N ARG A 8 11.18 32.91 41.82
CA ARG A 8 10.35 32.92 43.05
C ARG A 8 9.03 32.16 42.86
N THR A 9 8.76 31.29 43.83
CA THR A 9 7.50 30.59 44.14
C THR A 9 6.55 31.47 44.95
N SER A 10 5.22 31.38 44.73
CA SER A 10 4.19 31.11 45.76
C SER A 10 2.74 31.33 45.29
N ASN A 11 1.93 30.27 45.46
CA ASN A 11 0.53 30.15 45.92
C ASN A 11 -0.68 30.81 45.21
N ASP A 12 -1.61 29.91 44.91
CA ASP A 12 -3.08 29.94 45.08
C ASP A 12 -3.93 31.04 44.45
N SER A 13 -4.73 30.65 43.46
CA SER A 13 -6.20 30.77 43.57
C SER A 13 -6.94 29.97 42.49
N ASN A 14 -7.92 29.22 42.97
CA ASN A 14 -8.97 28.49 42.26
C ASN A 14 -9.47 29.13 40.96
N ILE A 15 -9.38 28.41 39.84
CA ILE A 15 -10.42 28.44 38.81
C ILE A 15 -10.72 27.00 38.37
N GLN A 16 -11.91 26.52 38.76
CA GLN A 16 -12.52 25.29 38.30
C GLN A 16 -12.64 25.29 36.77
N THR A 17 -11.77 24.57 36.06
CA THR A 17 -12.02 24.21 34.67
C THR A 17 -12.71 22.85 34.62
N LYS A 18 -14.03 22.89 34.44
CA LYS A 18 -14.88 21.75 34.08
C LYS A 18 -14.22 20.95 32.95
N SER A 19 -13.81 19.73 33.25
CA SER A 19 -13.43 18.74 32.25
C SER A 19 -14.69 18.28 31.51
N THR A 20 -15.03 18.95 30.41
CA THR A 20 -15.99 18.43 29.43
C THR A 20 -15.34 17.25 28.72
N SER A 21 -15.68 16.04 29.16
CA SER A 21 -15.45 14.81 28.42
C SER A 21 -16.29 14.86 27.13
N THR A 22 -15.70 15.36 26.05
CA THR A 22 -16.28 15.24 24.71
C THR A 22 -16.29 13.77 24.32
N ASN A 23 -17.43 13.10 24.51
CA ASN A 23 -17.76 11.84 23.87
C ASN A 23 -17.57 12.02 22.36
N ILE A 24 -16.54 11.37 21.82
CA ILE A 24 -16.29 11.33 20.38
C ILE A 24 -17.39 10.45 19.78
N PRO A 25 -18.25 10.96 18.90
CA PRO A 25 -19.29 10.15 18.26
C PRO A 25 -18.62 9.02 17.48
N SER A 26 -19.05 7.78 17.69
CA SER A 26 -18.66 6.65 16.86
C SER A 26 -19.16 6.90 15.44
N THR A 27 -18.27 7.35 14.56
CA THR A 27 -18.61 7.59 13.16
C THR A 27 -18.80 6.26 12.45
N ILE A 28 -20.07 5.89 12.21
CA ILE A 28 -20.46 4.71 11.45
C ILE A 28 -19.92 4.85 10.02
N VAL A 29 -19.17 3.84 9.55
CA VAL A 29 -18.72 3.77 8.16
C VAL A 29 -19.91 3.41 7.29
N THR A 30 -20.24 4.29 6.35
CA THR A 30 -21.35 4.16 5.39
C THR A 30 -20.97 3.29 4.19
N ASP A 31 -21.94 2.68 3.53
CA ASP A 31 -21.74 1.95 2.28
C ASP A 31 -21.18 2.84 1.16
N GLU A 32 -21.54 4.13 1.13
CA GLU A 32 -20.98 5.10 0.20
C GLU A 32 -19.50 5.35 0.42
N ALA A 33 -19.05 5.47 1.67
CA ALA A 33 -17.64 5.57 2.00
C ALA A 33 -16.85 4.34 1.56
N LYS A 34 -17.44 3.15 1.77
CA LYS A 34 -16.87 1.89 1.30
C LYS A 34 -16.75 1.88 -0.22
N ARG A 35 -17.85 2.15 -0.93
CA ARG A 35 -17.88 2.27 -2.39
C ARG A 35 -16.89 3.33 -2.87
N TYR A 36 -16.78 4.49 -2.22
CA TYR A 36 -15.86 5.55 -2.62
C TYR A 36 -14.39 5.17 -2.44
N ALA A 37 -14.04 4.50 -1.34
CA ALA A 37 -12.71 3.97 -1.12
C ALA A 37 -12.36 2.86 -2.13
N GLU A 38 -13.35 2.09 -2.58
CA GLU A 38 -13.21 1.07 -3.62
C GLU A 38 -13.24 1.67 -5.06
N SER A 39 -13.87 2.84 -5.28
CA SER A 39 -14.23 3.38 -6.61
C SER A 39 -13.52 4.65 -7.06
N ARG A 40 -12.70 5.31 -6.23
CA ARG A 40 -11.74 6.34 -6.71
C ARG A 40 -10.85 5.68 -7.76
N TYR A 41 -11.22 5.89 -9.03
CA TYR A 41 -10.91 5.05 -10.20
C TYR A 41 -9.84 4.00 -9.91
N PRO A 42 -10.23 2.72 -9.72
CA PRO A 42 -9.25 1.67 -9.43
C PRO A 42 -8.16 1.63 -10.50
N PHE A 43 -8.49 2.07 -11.72
CA PHE A 43 -7.61 2.08 -12.87
C PHE A 43 -7.37 3.51 -13.38
N PRO A 44 -6.11 3.95 -13.50
CA PRO A 44 -5.78 5.18 -14.20
C PRO A 44 -6.20 5.12 -15.68
N PRO A 45 -6.59 6.26 -16.29
CA PRO A 45 -7.06 6.27 -17.67
C PRO A 45 -5.92 6.04 -18.65
N PHE A 46 -6.25 5.42 -19.78
CA PHE A 46 -5.41 5.44 -20.98
C PHE A 46 -5.65 6.76 -21.72
N ILE A 47 -4.58 7.44 -22.12
CA ILE A 47 -4.64 8.73 -22.81
C ILE A 47 -4.22 8.49 -24.25
N LEU A 48 -5.17 8.64 -25.17
CA LEU A 48 -4.96 8.54 -26.60
C LEU A 48 -4.79 9.95 -27.15
N HIS A 49 -3.62 10.23 -27.73
CA HIS A 49 -3.28 11.50 -28.32
C HIS A 49 -3.46 11.45 -29.84
N PHE A 50 -4.21 12.41 -30.37
CA PHE A 50 -4.48 12.57 -31.80
C PHE A 50 -4.00 13.94 -32.28
N THR A 51 -3.38 13.98 -33.46
CA THR A 51 -2.86 15.20 -34.09
C THR A 51 -3.93 16.01 -34.84
N ARG A 52 -5.20 15.89 -34.44
CA ARG A 52 -6.32 16.69 -35.00
C ARG A 52 -7.12 17.37 -33.90
N SER A 53 -7.72 18.51 -34.21
CA SER A 53 -8.44 19.37 -33.26
C SER A 53 -9.79 18.82 -32.80
N LYS A 54 -10.41 17.92 -33.58
CA LYS A 54 -11.72 17.35 -33.26
C LYS A 54 -11.79 15.88 -33.65
N ILE A 55 -12.13 15.06 -32.67
CA ILE A 55 -12.39 13.63 -32.81
C ILE A 55 -13.87 13.34 -32.53
N ASN A 56 -14.38 12.22 -33.05
CA ASN A 56 -15.66 11.67 -32.63
C ASN A 56 -15.41 10.59 -31.57
N ASP A 57 -15.44 11.00 -30.29
CA ASP A 57 -15.14 10.13 -29.14
C ASP A 57 -15.91 8.82 -29.20
N LYS A 58 -17.22 8.87 -29.51
CA LYS A 58 -18.07 7.69 -29.53
C LYS A 58 -17.68 6.72 -30.65
N ALA A 59 -17.46 7.23 -31.86
CA ALA A 59 -17.06 6.39 -32.99
C ALA A 59 -15.71 5.70 -32.74
N ILE A 60 -14.74 6.43 -32.18
CA ILE A 60 -13.42 5.89 -31.82
C ILE A 60 -13.54 4.76 -30.78
N ILE A 61 -14.38 4.96 -29.77
CA ILE A 61 -14.57 3.96 -28.71
C ILE A 61 -15.31 2.73 -29.24
N ASP A 62 -16.37 2.93 -30.04
CA ASP A 62 -17.10 1.83 -30.66
C ASP A 62 -16.17 1.00 -31.58
N GLU A 63 -15.27 1.65 -32.31
CA GLU A 63 -14.25 0.99 -33.13
C GLU A 63 -13.23 0.22 -32.27
N LEU A 64 -12.74 0.79 -31.17
CA LEU A 64 -11.83 0.10 -30.24
C LEU A 64 -12.50 -1.14 -29.63
N LEU A 65 -13.74 -1.02 -29.16
CA LEU A 65 -14.51 -2.13 -28.59
C LEU A 65 -14.68 -3.25 -29.63
N ASN A 66 -15.05 -2.89 -30.87
CA ASN A 66 -15.21 -3.84 -31.96
C ASN A 66 -13.89 -4.50 -32.36
N TYR A 67 -12.80 -3.74 -32.42
CA TYR A 67 -11.46 -4.25 -32.70
C TYR A 67 -11.02 -5.29 -31.67
N CYS A 68 -11.21 -5.02 -30.37
CA CYS A 68 -10.89 -5.97 -29.30
C CYS A 68 -11.71 -7.26 -29.42
N LYS A 69 -13.00 -7.12 -29.75
CA LYS A 69 -13.91 -8.25 -29.91
C LYS A 69 -13.58 -9.13 -31.12
N ILE A 70 -13.29 -8.51 -32.27
CA ILE A 70 -13.01 -9.24 -33.52
C ILE A 70 -11.63 -9.90 -33.49
N ASN A 71 -10.59 -9.17 -33.08
CA ASN A 71 -9.21 -9.66 -33.21
C ASN A 71 -8.75 -10.54 -32.04
N TYR A 72 -9.37 -10.39 -30.86
CA TYR A 72 -8.93 -11.07 -29.65
C TYR A 72 -10.05 -11.82 -28.92
N SER A 73 -11.28 -11.83 -29.47
CA SER A 73 -12.46 -12.38 -28.78
C SER A 73 -12.61 -11.84 -27.36
N PHE A 74 -12.25 -10.57 -27.16
CA PHE A 74 -12.20 -9.94 -25.84
C PHE A 74 -13.25 -8.83 -25.73
N ASP A 75 -14.20 -9.01 -24.81
CA ASP A 75 -15.19 -8.00 -24.47
C ASP A 75 -14.58 -6.98 -23.49
N LEU A 76 -14.08 -5.87 -24.05
CA LEU A 76 -13.48 -4.78 -23.27
C LEU A 76 -14.55 -4.02 -22.46
N GLU A 77 -14.38 -3.96 -21.13
CA GLU A 77 -15.31 -3.25 -20.24
C GLU A 77 -14.79 -1.86 -19.85
N LEU A 78 -15.52 -0.83 -20.31
CA LEU A 78 -15.23 0.57 -19.99
C LEU A 78 -16.12 1.08 -18.86
N ALA A 79 -15.53 1.88 -17.97
CA ALA A 79 -16.25 2.70 -17.00
C ALA A 79 -16.72 4.02 -17.63
N GLY A 80 -16.07 4.46 -18.71
CA GLY A 80 -16.45 5.64 -19.49
C GLY A 80 -15.29 6.17 -20.32
N PHE A 81 -15.55 7.25 -21.05
CA PHE A 81 -14.54 7.97 -21.84
C PHE A 81 -14.89 9.46 -21.90
N ARG A 82 -13.90 10.31 -22.14
CA ARG A 82 -14.11 11.74 -22.43
C ARG A 82 -12.90 12.36 -23.11
N SER A 83 -13.14 13.30 -24.01
CA SER A 83 -12.12 14.26 -24.44
C SER A 83 -11.56 15.06 -23.26
N SER A 84 -10.25 15.31 -23.29
CA SER A 84 -9.55 16.15 -22.34
C SER A 84 -10.03 17.60 -22.47
N SER A 85 -10.30 18.24 -21.33
CA SER A 85 -10.56 19.68 -21.26
C SER A 85 -9.27 20.51 -21.26
N ILE A 86 -8.11 19.86 -21.14
CA ILE A 86 -6.80 20.52 -21.17
C ILE A 86 -6.47 20.74 -22.64
N ARG A 87 -6.36 22.01 -23.04
CA ARG A 87 -5.95 22.39 -24.39
C ARG A 87 -4.50 21.96 -24.60
N THR A 88 -4.32 20.94 -25.42
CA THR A 88 -3.10 20.74 -26.22
C THR A 88 -3.02 21.85 -27.28
N ASN A 89 -1.95 21.90 -28.08
CA ASN A 89 -1.85 22.87 -29.18
C ASN A 89 -3.15 22.89 -30.01
N ASP A 90 -3.47 24.00 -30.69
CA ASP A 90 -4.77 24.23 -31.35
C ASP A 90 -5.22 23.13 -32.34
N ASN A 91 -4.31 22.24 -32.74
CA ASN A 91 -4.54 21.13 -33.66
C ASN A 91 -4.49 19.73 -33.04
N GLU A 92 -4.40 19.59 -31.72
CA GLU A 92 -4.26 18.29 -31.05
C GLU A 92 -5.42 18.04 -30.08
N CYS A 93 -5.76 16.78 -29.85
CA CYS A 93 -6.74 16.42 -28.83
C CYS A 93 -6.40 15.09 -28.14
N ASN A 94 -6.78 14.99 -26.87
CA ASN A 94 -6.55 13.81 -26.04
C ASN A 94 -7.89 13.17 -25.66
N LEU A 95 -8.03 11.86 -25.89
CA LEU A 95 -9.16 11.07 -25.43
C LEU A 95 -8.75 10.24 -24.22
N LEU A 96 -9.46 10.42 -23.11
CA LEU A 96 -9.26 9.63 -21.90
C LEU A 96 -10.22 8.44 -21.89
N VAL A 97 -9.66 7.24 -21.77
CA VAL A 97 -10.40 5.98 -21.72
C VAL A 97 -10.29 5.38 -20.32
N PHE A 98 -11.42 5.18 -19.65
CA PHE A 98 -11.49 4.62 -18.31
C PHE A 98 -12.00 3.19 -18.37
N VAL A 99 -11.18 2.24 -17.93
CA VAL A 99 -11.56 0.82 -17.84
C VAL A 99 -12.26 0.51 -16.53
N LYS A 100 -13.12 -0.52 -16.55
CA LYS A 100 -13.95 -0.90 -15.40
C LYS A 100 -13.28 -1.90 -14.46
N ASN A 101 -12.45 -2.80 -14.99
CA ASN A 101 -11.89 -3.93 -14.25
C ASN A 101 -10.40 -4.20 -14.57
N SER A 102 -9.74 -5.01 -13.73
CA SER A 102 -8.30 -5.32 -13.83
C SER A 102 -7.96 -6.10 -15.09
N ILE A 103 -8.91 -6.91 -15.59
CA ILE A 103 -8.75 -7.70 -16.80
C ILE A 103 -8.67 -6.77 -18.02
N SER A 104 -9.61 -5.83 -18.14
CA SER A 104 -9.64 -4.80 -19.19
C SER A 104 -8.41 -3.89 -19.12
N PHE A 105 -7.98 -3.52 -17.91
CA PHE A 105 -6.73 -2.76 -17.73
C PHE A 105 -5.53 -3.55 -18.23
N SER A 106 -5.36 -4.80 -17.78
CA SER A 106 -4.24 -5.67 -18.17
C SER A 106 -4.21 -5.90 -19.69
N PHE A 107 -5.39 -5.98 -20.32
CA PHE A 107 -5.52 -6.11 -21.76
C PHE A 107 -4.97 -4.87 -22.47
N LEU A 108 -5.47 -3.68 -22.15
CA LEU A 108 -5.03 -2.43 -22.76
C LEU A 108 -3.61 -2.00 -22.36
N TYR A 109 -3.05 -2.55 -21.28
CA TYR A 109 -1.68 -2.28 -20.86
C TYR A 109 -0.62 -2.86 -21.82
N SER A 110 -1.03 -3.80 -22.68
CA SER A 110 -0.17 -4.44 -23.67
C SER A 110 -0.13 -3.62 -24.97
N ASP A 111 1.06 -3.17 -25.37
CA ASP A 111 1.22 -2.29 -26.53
C ASP A 111 0.79 -2.95 -27.85
N ILE A 112 0.96 -4.28 -27.94
CA ILE A 112 0.61 -5.06 -29.14
C ILE A 112 -0.90 -5.25 -29.34
N LYS A 113 -1.72 -4.92 -28.33
CA LYS A 113 -3.18 -5.12 -28.39
C LYS A 113 -3.95 -3.89 -28.85
N TRP A 114 -3.24 -2.82 -29.21
CA TRP A 114 -3.83 -1.63 -29.78
C TRP A 114 -3.89 -1.73 -31.30
N PRO A 115 -4.97 -1.23 -31.94
CA PRO A 115 -4.99 -1.08 -33.39
C PRO A 115 -4.00 0.00 -33.83
N GLU A 116 -3.53 -0.07 -35.08
CA GLU A 116 -2.64 0.97 -35.65
C GLU A 116 -3.34 2.32 -35.84
N LYS A 117 -4.66 2.29 -36.07
CA LYS A 117 -5.50 3.46 -36.30
C LYS A 117 -6.84 3.32 -35.57
N LEU A 118 -7.41 4.45 -35.20
CA LEU A 118 -8.75 4.55 -34.62
C LEU A 118 -9.45 5.77 -35.20
N GLY A 119 -10.70 5.60 -35.64
CA GLY A 119 -11.47 6.65 -36.29
C GLY A 119 -10.90 7.09 -37.63
N GLY A 120 -10.10 6.22 -38.28
CA GLY A 120 -9.35 6.53 -39.50
C GLY A 120 -8.00 7.25 -39.28
N ASP A 121 -7.69 7.65 -38.04
CA ASP A 121 -6.50 8.43 -37.73
C ASP A 121 -5.45 7.64 -36.96
N SER A 122 -4.19 8.01 -37.13
CA SER A 122 -3.11 7.59 -36.25
C SER A 122 -3.26 8.25 -34.88
N PHE A 123 -2.93 7.49 -33.84
CA PHE A 123 -2.89 7.97 -32.47
C PHE A 123 -1.62 7.50 -31.79
N THR A 124 -1.28 8.15 -30.68
CA THR A 124 -0.20 7.70 -29.79
C THR A 124 -0.74 7.56 -28.37
N ILE A 125 -0.09 6.74 -27.56
CA ILE A 125 -0.40 6.60 -26.14
C ILE A 125 0.69 7.38 -25.40
N ASP A 126 0.37 8.59 -24.94
CA ASP A 126 1.34 9.54 -24.38
C ASP A 126 2.26 8.88 -23.34
N ARG A 127 1.65 8.17 -22.38
CA ARG A 127 2.33 7.47 -21.29
C ARG A 127 1.54 6.24 -20.87
N LYS A 128 2.25 5.16 -20.52
CA LYS A 128 1.61 4.03 -19.85
C LYS A 128 1.00 4.50 -18.53
N PRO A 129 -0.26 4.15 -18.26
CA PRO A 129 -0.89 4.49 -17.00
C PRO A 129 -0.16 3.79 -15.84
N ALA A 130 -0.18 4.39 -14.64
CA ALA A 130 0.44 3.77 -13.47
C ALA A 130 -0.22 2.42 -13.13
N ILE A 131 0.52 1.46 -12.57
CA ILE A 131 -0.09 0.18 -12.20
C ILE A 131 -1.08 0.41 -11.03
N PRO A 132 -2.34 -0.01 -11.20
CA PRO A 132 -3.37 0.13 -10.17
C PRO A 132 -3.03 -0.74 -8.94
N PRO A 133 -3.44 -0.34 -7.73
CA PRO A 133 -3.24 -1.15 -6.52
C PRO A 133 -3.79 -2.59 -6.62
N GLN A 134 -4.85 -2.79 -7.40
CA GLN A 134 -5.48 -4.09 -7.65
C GLN A 134 -4.56 -5.06 -8.40
N LEU A 135 -3.54 -4.56 -9.10
CA LEU A 135 -2.53 -5.35 -9.76
C LEU A 135 -1.20 -5.33 -8.99
N ALA A 136 -1.25 -5.11 -7.68
CA ALA A 136 -0.07 -5.11 -6.83
C ALA A 136 -0.18 -6.11 -5.68
N LEU A 137 0.97 -6.63 -5.25
CA LEU A 137 1.13 -7.50 -4.09
C LEU A 137 2.22 -6.97 -3.16
N ILE A 138 2.23 -7.46 -1.92
CA ILE A 138 3.29 -7.21 -0.94
C ILE A 138 4.05 -8.51 -0.70
N ILE A 139 5.35 -8.49 -0.96
CA ILE A 139 6.30 -9.49 -0.48
C ILE A 139 6.74 -9.09 0.92
N THR A 140 6.65 -10.02 1.87
CA THR A 140 7.03 -9.79 3.26
C THR A 140 8.42 -10.35 3.56
N ASN A 141 9.04 -9.87 4.66
CA ASN A 141 10.32 -10.35 5.17
C ASN A 141 11.53 -10.20 4.22
N VAL A 142 11.49 -9.22 3.30
CA VAL A 142 12.64 -8.90 2.43
C VAL A 142 13.69 -8.13 3.23
N GLY A 143 14.90 -8.68 3.37
CA GLY A 143 15.99 -8.08 4.15
C GLY A 143 16.33 -6.65 3.71
N TYR A 144 16.70 -5.78 4.66
CA TYR A 144 16.96 -4.36 4.40
C TYR A 144 18.14 -4.11 3.44
N LYS A 145 19.14 -4.99 3.47
CA LYS A 145 20.34 -4.91 2.62
C LYS A 145 20.14 -5.53 1.22
N THR A 146 18.95 -6.05 0.93
CA THR A 146 18.67 -6.68 -0.37
C THR A 146 18.73 -5.64 -1.47
N ASN A 147 19.57 -5.86 -2.48
CA ASN A 147 19.61 -5.04 -3.68
C ASN A 147 18.30 -5.23 -4.45
N LEU A 148 17.48 -4.17 -4.51
CA LEU A 148 16.17 -4.25 -5.17
C LEU A 148 16.29 -4.42 -6.69
N ASN A 149 17.36 -3.92 -7.33
CA ASN A 149 17.51 -4.06 -8.77
C ASN A 149 17.78 -5.52 -9.15
N GLU A 150 18.66 -6.21 -8.40
CA GLU A 150 18.88 -7.65 -8.58
C GLU A 150 17.61 -8.44 -8.27
N PHE A 151 16.95 -8.13 -7.15
CA PHE A 151 15.71 -8.77 -6.75
C PHE A 151 14.60 -8.62 -7.80
N GLU A 152 14.49 -7.46 -8.44
CA GLU A 152 13.56 -7.21 -9.54
C GLU A 152 13.91 -8.02 -10.79
N ASN A 153 15.19 -8.09 -11.14
CA ASN A 153 15.66 -8.86 -12.30
C ASN A 153 15.35 -10.35 -12.12
N ASP A 154 15.64 -10.92 -10.96
CA ASP A 154 15.38 -12.33 -10.67
C ASP A 154 13.88 -12.66 -10.73
N LEU A 155 13.06 -11.72 -10.26
CA LEU A 155 11.61 -11.79 -10.37
C LEU A 155 11.16 -11.75 -11.84
N LYS A 156 11.69 -10.84 -12.66
CA LYS A 156 11.35 -10.70 -14.08
C LYS A 156 11.76 -11.90 -14.92
N VAL A 157 12.88 -12.56 -14.59
CA VAL A 157 13.30 -13.82 -15.24
C VAL A 157 12.25 -14.91 -15.09
N ARG A 158 11.53 -14.95 -13.96
CA ARG A 158 10.50 -15.96 -13.70
C ARG A 158 9.09 -15.49 -14.10
N TYR A 159 8.84 -14.19 -14.00
CA TYR A 159 7.54 -13.59 -14.21
C TYR A 159 7.67 -12.36 -15.12
N GLU A 160 7.52 -12.57 -16.43
CA GLU A 160 7.65 -11.52 -17.46
C GLU A 160 6.68 -10.34 -17.26
N ASN A 161 5.56 -10.58 -16.57
CA ASN A 161 4.51 -9.59 -16.33
C ASN A 161 4.77 -8.70 -15.09
N ILE A 162 5.96 -8.72 -14.51
CA ILE A 162 6.31 -7.80 -13.42
C ILE A 162 6.68 -6.44 -14.02
N ALA A 163 5.85 -5.44 -13.74
CA ALA A 163 6.02 -4.08 -14.21
C ALA A 163 7.09 -3.32 -13.40
N GLY A 164 7.18 -3.60 -12.09
CA GLY A 164 8.18 -2.99 -11.23
C GLY A 164 8.03 -3.42 -9.78
N ILE A 165 9.03 -3.06 -8.95
CA ILE A 165 8.98 -3.25 -7.51
C ILE A 165 9.34 -1.97 -6.77
N THR A 166 8.88 -1.84 -5.53
CA THR A 166 9.20 -0.71 -4.67
C THR A 166 9.24 -1.12 -3.21
N ARG A 167 10.32 -0.80 -2.50
CA ARG A 167 10.36 -1.02 -1.05
C ARG A 167 9.50 0.02 -0.33
N LEU A 168 8.62 -0.47 0.53
CA LEU A 168 7.76 0.41 1.32
C LEU A 168 8.56 1.06 2.44
N LYS A 169 8.24 2.33 2.70
CA LYS A 169 8.84 3.13 3.78
C LYS A 169 7.84 3.39 4.89
N ASN A 170 8.32 3.49 6.13
CA ASN A 170 7.49 3.89 7.25
C ASN A 170 7.28 5.42 7.29
N LYS A 171 6.56 5.93 8.29
CA LYS A 171 6.26 7.37 8.45
C LYS A 171 7.51 8.25 8.61
N ASN A 172 8.61 7.66 9.04
CA ASN A 172 9.89 8.34 9.23
C ASN A 172 10.79 8.16 7.99
N TYR A 173 10.22 7.71 6.86
CA TYR A 173 10.91 7.46 5.60
C TYR A 173 12.01 6.38 5.66
N PHE A 174 12.01 5.53 6.70
CA PHE A 174 12.90 4.38 6.78
C PHE A 174 12.32 3.19 6.03
N ASP A 175 13.21 2.45 5.38
CA ASP A 175 12.90 1.22 4.68
C ASP A 175 12.29 0.17 5.61
N THR A 176 11.29 -0.53 5.09
CA THR A 176 10.65 -1.66 5.77
C THR A 176 11.06 -2.99 5.15
N LYS A 177 10.71 -4.10 5.80
CA LYS A 177 10.85 -5.45 5.22
C LYS A 177 9.76 -5.79 4.19
N LEU A 178 8.98 -4.81 3.76
CA LEU A 178 7.88 -4.98 2.81
C LEU A 178 8.29 -4.42 1.46
N VAL A 179 8.14 -5.23 0.42
CA VAL A 179 8.35 -4.84 -0.97
C VAL A 179 7.03 -4.96 -1.71
N LYS A 180 6.57 -3.85 -2.29
CA LYS A 180 5.45 -3.83 -3.21
C LYS A 180 5.94 -4.33 -4.56
N VAL A 181 5.18 -5.24 -5.19
CA VAL A 181 5.41 -5.73 -6.55
C VAL A 181 4.19 -5.40 -7.38
N GLU A 182 4.43 -4.86 -8.57
CA GLU A 182 3.41 -4.41 -9.51
C GLU A 182 3.39 -5.33 -10.74
N PHE A 183 2.18 -5.71 -11.17
CA PHE A 183 1.96 -6.65 -12.25
C PHE A 183 1.23 -5.97 -13.42
N SER A 184 1.63 -6.27 -14.65
CA SER A 184 0.90 -5.89 -15.86
C SER A 184 -0.27 -6.84 -16.18
N SER A 185 -0.31 -8.01 -15.53
CA SER A 185 -1.29 -9.08 -15.77
C SER A 185 -2.04 -9.46 -14.49
N SER A 186 -3.37 -9.32 -14.51
CA SER A 186 -4.24 -9.81 -13.43
C SER A 186 -4.04 -11.30 -13.16
N LYS A 187 -3.91 -12.11 -14.22
CA LYS A 187 -3.81 -13.57 -14.09
C LYS A 187 -2.58 -13.98 -13.27
N THR A 188 -1.39 -13.49 -13.65
CA THR A 188 -0.15 -13.80 -12.93
C THR A 188 -0.21 -13.32 -11.47
N ARG A 189 -0.80 -12.14 -11.23
CA ARG A 189 -1.02 -11.60 -9.88
C ARG A 189 -1.90 -12.53 -9.05
N ASP A 190 -3.04 -12.94 -9.60
CA ASP A 190 -4.02 -13.78 -8.93
C ASP A 190 -3.44 -15.18 -8.63
N ASP A 191 -2.72 -15.78 -9.57
CA ASP A 191 -2.05 -17.08 -9.40
C ASP A 191 -1.03 -17.03 -8.24
N ILE A 192 -0.20 -15.98 -8.17
CA ILE A 192 0.78 -15.80 -7.07
C ILE A 192 0.08 -15.58 -5.74
N LEU A 193 -1.00 -14.79 -5.72
CA LEU A 193 -1.77 -14.52 -4.51
C LEU A 193 -2.44 -15.78 -3.97
N ILE A 194 -3.02 -16.62 -4.84
CA ILE A 194 -3.63 -17.91 -4.48
C ILE A 194 -2.57 -18.86 -3.90
N ASN A 195 -1.38 -18.90 -4.51
CA ASN A 195 -0.26 -19.69 -4.00
C ASN A 195 0.32 -19.15 -2.69
N GLY A 196 -0.01 -17.91 -2.32
CA GLY A 196 0.42 -17.23 -1.09
C GLY A 196 1.92 -16.97 -0.99
N SER A 197 2.69 -17.25 -2.05
CA SER A 197 4.15 -17.21 -2.02
C SER A 197 4.77 -16.99 -3.38
N ILE A 198 5.99 -16.44 -3.38
CA ILE A 198 6.78 -16.16 -4.57
C ILE A 198 8.24 -16.57 -4.34
N MET A 199 8.91 -17.06 -5.39
CA MET A 199 10.29 -17.50 -5.31
C MET A 199 11.23 -16.46 -5.94
N VAL A 200 12.27 -16.06 -5.22
CA VAL A 200 13.34 -15.17 -5.69
C VAL A 200 14.67 -15.76 -5.24
N ASN A 201 15.62 -16.00 -6.16
CA ASN A 201 16.90 -16.65 -5.86
C ASN A 201 16.79 -17.92 -5.02
N TYR A 202 15.85 -18.79 -5.38
CA TYR A 202 15.55 -20.05 -4.68
C TYR A 202 15.05 -19.88 -3.24
N ILE A 203 14.81 -18.65 -2.79
CA ILE A 203 14.20 -18.33 -1.50
C ILE A 203 12.70 -18.11 -1.72
N LYS A 204 11.88 -18.78 -0.92
CA LYS A 204 10.43 -18.61 -0.91
C LYS A 204 10.07 -17.47 0.04
N TYR A 205 9.32 -16.49 -0.48
CA TYR A 205 8.78 -15.38 0.30
C TYR A 205 7.25 -15.46 0.38
N ASP A 206 6.71 -15.05 1.52
CA ASP A 206 5.26 -14.92 1.71
C ASP A 206 4.74 -13.66 1.02
N VAL A 207 3.60 -13.82 0.35
CA VAL A 207 2.95 -12.76 -0.41
C VAL A 207 1.58 -12.46 0.18
N LYS A 208 1.23 -11.18 0.18
CA LYS A 208 -0.08 -10.67 0.61
C LYS A 208 -0.63 -9.71 -0.42
N GLU A 209 -1.94 -9.55 -0.43
CA GLU A 209 -2.60 -8.53 -1.24
C GLU A 209 -2.12 -7.12 -0.83
N PHE A 210 -1.80 -6.27 -1.82
CA PHE A 210 -1.50 -4.87 -1.54
C PHE A 210 -2.81 -4.10 -1.37
N LEU A 211 -3.04 -3.58 -0.17
CA LEU A 211 -4.22 -2.79 0.13
C LEU A 211 -3.82 -1.32 0.27
N PRO A 212 -4.22 -0.44 -0.68
CA PRO A 212 -3.90 0.96 -0.60
C PRO A 212 -4.61 1.58 0.60
N VAL A 213 -4.00 2.60 1.19
CA VAL A 213 -4.58 3.25 2.36
C VAL A 213 -5.87 3.96 1.96
N ALA A 214 -7.02 3.48 2.44
CA ALA A 214 -8.35 3.92 2.01
C ALA A 214 -8.48 5.45 2.00
N THR A 215 -8.97 6.00 0.88
CA THR A 215 -9.31 7.41 0.77
C THR A 215 -10.67 7.66 1.40
N ILE A 216 -10.76 8.71 2.22
CA ILE A 216 -11.99 9.02 2.96
C ILE A 216 -12.90 9.88 2.08
N LEU A 217 -14.16 9.50 2.01
CA LEU A 217 -15.21 10.33 1.40
C LEU A 217 -15.54 11.49 2.34
N ILE A 218 -15.15 12.70 1.95
CA ILE A 218 -15.53 13.93 2.65
C ILE A 218 -16.47 14.72 1.72
N CYS A 219 -17.68 15.01 2.20
CA CYS A 219 -18.66 15.74 1.43
C CYS A 219 -18.19 17.19 1.18
N SER A 220 -18.09 17.59 -0.09
CA SER A 220 -17.68 18.96 -0.44
C SER A 220 -18.66 20.08 -0.03
N ASN A 221 -19.87 19.73 0.42
CA ASN A 221 -20.87 20.71 0.86
C ASN A 221 -20.79 20.90 2.38
N CYS A 222 -21.14 19.89 3.16
CA CYS A 222 -21.17 20.00 4.62
C CYS A 222 -19.86 19.63 5.32
N LEU A 223 -18.87 19.11 4.58
CA LEU A 223 -17.62 18.53 5.10
C LEU A 223 -17.80 17.28 5.98
N GLY A 224 -19.02 16.75 6.07
CA GLY A 224 -19.32 15.49 6.74
C GLY A 224 -18.64 14.30 6.08
N LEU A 225 -18.35 13.28 6.87
CA LEU A 225 -17.75 12.04 6.39
C LEU A 225 -18.81 11.11 5.79
N GLY A 226 -18.42 10.34 4.78
CA GLY A 226 -19.14 9.16 4.32
C GLY A 226 -20.34 9.36 3.39
N HIS A 227 -20.48 10.51 2.74
CA HIS A 227 -21.54 10.66 1.73
C HIS A 227 -21.12 11.58 0.58
N PHE A 228 -21.72 11.36 -0.59
CA PHE A 228 -21.52 12.21 -1.75
C PHE A 228 -22.32 13.51 -1.59
N ARG A 229 -21.85 14.57 -2.25
CA ARG A 229 -22.54 15.88 -2.28
C ARG A 229 -24.02 15.75 -2.68
N LYS A 230 -24.33 14.88 -3.66
CA LYS A 230 -25.70 14.65 -4.16
C LYS A 230 -26.66 14.07 -3.11
N GLN A 231 -26.13 13.41 -2.09
CA GLN A 231 -26.90 12.82 -0.99
C GLN A 231 -26.83 13.68 0.28
N CYS A 232 -26.19 14.85 0.21
CA CYS A 232 -26.10 15.76 1.33
C CYS A 232 -27.49 16.36 1.61
N LYS A 233 -27.96 16.22 2.85
CA LYS A 233 -29.23 16.79 3.31
C LYS A 233 -29.10 18.24 3.78
N GLN A 234 -27.87 18.75 3.88
CA GLN A 234 -27.59 20.11 4.32
C GLN A 234 -27.74 21.05 3.14
N ASN A 235 -28.57 22.08 3.27
CA ASN A 235 -28.73 23.11 2.25
C ASN A 235 -27.55 24.08 2.26
N ASP A 236 -27.09 24.45 3.45
CA ASP A 236 -25.96 25.36 3.64
C ASP A 236 -24.63 24.63 3.41
N SER A 237 -23.67 25.32 2.81
CA SER A 237 -22.29 24.84 2.70
C SER A 237 -21.51 25.15 3.98
N THR A 238 -20.61 24.25 4.38
CA THR A 238 -19.73 24.44 5.54
C THR A 238 -18.37 24.98 5.09
N CYS A 239 -17.88 26.03 5.74
CA CYS A 239 -16.54 26.56 5.49
C CYS A 239 -15.46 25.58 5.96
N LYS A 240 -14.48 25.30 5.09
CA LYS A 240 -13.38 24.37 5.40
C LYS A 240 -12.44 24.84 6.51
N ILE A 241 -12.36 26.16 6.71
CA ILE A 241 -11.44 26.81 7.64
C ILE A 241 -12.15 26.98 8.98
N CYS A 242 -13.18 27.82 9.07
CA CYS A 242 -13.85 28.11 10.36
C CYS A 242 -14.95 27.13 10.77
N GLY A 243 -15.37 26.22 9.89
CA GLY A 243 -16.39 25.21 10.21
C GLY A 243 -17.83 25.71 10.30
N GLU A 244 -18.07 26.98 10.00
CA GLU A 244 -19.41 27.60 10.03
C GLU A 244 -20.22 27.33 8.75
N HIS A 245 -21.55 27.42 8.85
CA HIS A 245 -22.50 27.14 7.78
C HIS A 245 -22.97 28.42 7.07
N TYR A 246 -23.01 28.38 5.73
CA TYR A 246 -23.40 29.51 4.88
C TYR A 246 -24.16 29.04 3.64
N GLN A 247 -25.20 29.79 3.26
CA GLN A 247 -25.96 29.53 2.03
C GLN A 247 -25.10 29.71 0.76
N ASP A 248 -24.24 30.73 0.73
CA ASP A 248 -23.31 31.00 -0.36
C ASP A 248 -21.89 31.18 0.18
N LEU A 249 -21.04 30.19 -0.07
CA LEU A 249 -19.67 30.19 0.38
C LEU A 249 -18.83 31.30 -0.26
N ASN A 250 -19.26 31.87 -1.41
CA ASN A 250 -18.53 32.96 -2.08
C ASN A 250 -18.71 34.31 -1.36
N LYS A 251 -19.78 34.46 -0.59
CA LYS A 251 -20.08 35.67 0.19
C LYS A 251 -19.60 35.57 1.63
N HIS A 252 -18.99 34.44 2.00
CA HIS A 252 -18.51 34.20 3.34
C HIS A 252 -17.21 34.98 3.60
N CYS A 253 -17.25 35.90 4.57
CA CYS A 253 -16.05 36.52 5.13
C CYS A 253 -15.49 35.62 6.22
N CYS A 254 -14.46 34.84 5.89
CA CYS A 254 -13.88 33.88 6.82
C CYS A 254 -13.09 34.58 7.94
N SER A 255 -13.35 34.19 9.19
CA SER A 255 -12.62 34.67 10.36
C SER A 255 -11.13 34.27 10.38
N GLY A 256 -10.72 33.35 9.49
CA GLY A 256 -9.34 32.84 9.40
C GLY A 256 -8.94 31.88 10.52
N ALA A 257 -9.70 31.84 11.62
CA ALA A 257 -9.50 30.89 12.71
C ALA A 257 -9.90 29.48 12.23
N ALA A 258 -8.91 28.60 12.08
CA ALA A 258 -9.14 27.22 11.69
C ALA A 258 -9.85 26.47 12.82
N LYS A 259 -11.00 25.87 12.52
CA LYS A 259 -11.79 25.08 13.45
C LYS A 259 -12.36 23.86 12.72
N CYS A 260 -11.99 22.69 13.20
CA CYS A 260 -12.45 21.44 12.64
C CYS A 260 -13.85 21.09 13.13
N ILE A 261 -14.79 20.83 12.22
CA ILE A 261 -16.15 20.40 12.58
C ILE A 261 -16.21 19.00 13.21
N HIS A 262 -15.17 18.19 13.03
CA HIS A 262 -15.16 16.81 13.52
C HIS A 262 -14.62 16.68 14.93
N CYS A 263 -13.52 17.37 15.24
CA CYS A 263 -12.86 17.27 16.55
C CYS A 263 -12.86 18.60 17.34
N GLY A 264 -13.28 19.71 16.74
CA GLY A 264 -13.25 21.04 17.34
C GLY A 264 -11.87 21.70 17.42
N GLY A 265 -10.80 21.05 16.93
CA GLY A 265 -9.43 21.54 17.05
C GLY A 265 -9.01 22.59 16.00
N ASP A 266 -7.83 23.16 16.21
CA ASP A 266 -7.27 24.28 15.44
C ASP A 266 -6.64 23.85 14.12
N HIS A 267 -7.44 23.25 13.25
CA HIS A 267 -7.05 22.87 11.89
C HIS A 267 -8.25 22.82 10.97
N ASN A 268 -8.00 22.78 9.66
CA ASN A 268 -9.06 22.69 8.65
C ASN A 268 -9.88 21.41 8.83
N SER A 269 -11.17 21.50 8.52
CA SER A 269 -12.11 20.40 8.68
C SER A 269 -11.81 19.18 7.80
N ASN A 270 -11.05 19.35 6.73
CA ASN A 270 -10.62 18.27 5.84
C ASN A 270 -9.18 17.79 6.09
N ASP A 271 -8.53 18.19 7.19
CA ASP A 271 -7.15 17.80 7.49
C ASP A 271 -7.05 16.30 7.83
N MET A 272 -6.22 15.58 7.09
CA MET A 272 -5.95 14.15 7.30
C MET A 272 -5.23 13.84 8.62
N LYS A 273 -4.70 14.86 9.31
CA LYS A 273 -4.13 14.75 10.66
C LYS A 273 -5.20 14.77 11.76
N CYS A 274 -6.45 15.14 11.43
CA CYS A 274 -7.56 15.14 12.39
C CYS A 274 -7.74 13.75 13.03
N LYS A 275 -7.86 13.69 14.35
CA LYS A 275 -8.02 12.43 15.10
C LYS A 275 -9.28 11.66 14.66
N VAL A 276 -10.39 12.36 14.42
CA VAL A 276 -11.66 11.73 14.00
C VAL A 276 -11.57 11.19 12.57
N ILE A 277 -10.99 11.96 11.64
CA ILE A 277 -10.76 11.52 10.25
C ILE A 277 -9.82 10.30 10.24
N LYS A 278 -8.76 10.32 11.03
CA LYS A 278 -7.81 9.21 11.16
C LYS A 278 -8.49 7.94 11.70
N GLN A 279 -9.36 8.09 12.70
CA GLN A 279 -10.13 6.97 13.25
C GLN A 279 -11.08 6.40 12.21
N TYR A 280 -11.86 7.26 11.53
CA TYR A 280 -12.74 6.85 10.44
C TYR A 280 -12.01 6.10 9.33
N ARG A 281 -10.82 6.57 8.96
CA ARG A 281 -9.93 5.90 7.99
C ARG A 281 -9.53 4.51 8.44
N ALA A 282 -9.15 4.37 9.71
CA ALA A 282 -8.72 3.10 10.28
C ALA A 282 -9.88 2.10 10.28
N ASP A 283 -11.07 2.53 10.67
CA ASP A 283 -12.26 1.68 10.70
C ASP A 283 -12.72 1.29 9.29
N LEU A 284 -12.67 2.22 8.33
CA LEU A 284 -12.90 1.94 6.91
C LEU A 284 -11.87 0.93 6.37
N THR A 285 -10.60 1.10 6.69
CA THR A 285 -9.53 0.18 6.25
C THR A 285 -9.71 -1.21 6.88
N LYS A 286 -10.07 -1.29 8.16
CA LYS A 286 -10.37 -2.57 8.83
C LYS A 286 -11.56 -3.29 8.19
N LEU A 287 -12.62 -2.58 7.83
CA LEU A 287 -13.79 -3.17 7.15
C LEU A 287 -13.45 -3.69 5.76
N LEU A 288 -12.57 -2.99 5.03
CA LEU A 288 -12.06 -3.46 3.74
C LEU A 288 -11.18 -4.70 3.91
N LEU A 289 -10.38 -4.76 4.98
CA LEU A 289 -9.51 -5.89 5.33
C LEU A 289 -10.25 -7.12 5.87
N SER A 290 -11.33 -6.91 6.64
CA SER A 290 -12.09 -7.99 7.30
C SER A 290 -13.18 -8.59 6.43
N ALA A 291 -13.50 -7.95 5.29
CA ALA A 291 -14.28 -8.60 4.27
C ALA A 291 -13.48 -9.82 3.76
N PRO A 292 -14.02 -11.05 3.83
CA PRO A 292 -13.34 -12.19 3.23
C PRO A 292 -13.05 -11.85 1.77
N SER A 293 -11.85 -12.21 1.27
CA SER A 293 -11.46 -12.04 -0.14
C SER A 293 -12.55 -12.59 -1.03
N ARG A 294 -13.51 -11.74 -1.40
CA ARG A 294 -14.58 -12.13 -2.31
C ARG A 294 -13.93 -12.12 -3.67
N PRO A 295 -14.03 -13.20 -4.47
CA PRO A 295 -13.80 -13.05 -5.89
C PRO A 295 -14.67 -11.88 -6.34
N PHE A 296 -14.05 -10.93 -7.02
CA PHE A 296 -14.64 -9.70 -7.52
C PHE A 296 -15.61 -10.03 -8.67
N ASN A 297 -16.62 -10.84 -8.38
CA ASN A 297 -17.59 -11.40 -9.32
C ASN A 297 -18.89 -11.67 -8.57
N LYS A 298 -19.76 -10.66 -8.56
CA LYS A 298 -21.22 -10.74 -8.65
C LYS A 298 -21.76 -9.36 -8.29
N TYR A 299 -21.87 -8.47 -9.27
CA TYR A 299 -22.98 -7.52 -9.40
C TYR A 299 -23.02 -7.05 -10.85
N LEU A 300 -23.54 -7.92 -11.72
CA LEU A 300 -24.13 -7.53 -12.99
C LEU A 300 -25.65 -7.58 -12.81
N ASN A 301 -26.29 -6.46 -13.16
CA ASN A 301 -27.67 -6.32 -13.65
C ASN A 301 -28.84 -6.78 -12.77
N SER A 302 -29.49 -5.79 -12.15
CA SER A 302 -30.93 -5.82 -11.81
C SER A 302 -31.35 -4.38 -11.50
N SER A 303 -32.13 -3.76 -12.39
CA SER A 303 -32.76 -2.43 -12.16
C SER A 303 -34.03 -2.54 -11.30
N SER A 304 -34.22 -3.65 -10.57
CA SER A 304 -35.44 -3.94 -9.80
C SER A 304 -35.24 -4.14 -8.29
N ASP A 305 -34.02 -4.03 -7.75
CA ASP A 305 -33.76 -4.19 -6.31
C ASP A 305 -33.69 -2.86 -5.54
N PHE A 306 -34.63 -1.96 -5.77
CA PHE A 306 -34.91 -0.87 -4.85
C PHE A 306 -35.93 -1.34 -3.81
N PRO A 307 -35.59 -1.47 -2.51
CA PRO A 307 -36.63 -1.55 -1.49
C PRO A 307 -37.39 -0.21 -1.50
N PRO A 308 -38.74 -0.22 -1.44
CA PRO A 308 -39.49 1.01 -1.32
C PRO A 308 -39.08 1.76 -0.04
N LEU A 309 -39.05 3.08 -0.12
CA LEU A 309 -38.74 3.98 0.99
C LEU A 309 -39.55 3.57 2.24
N PRO A 310 -38.94 3.50 3.44
CA PRO A 310 -39.68 3.30 4.66
C PRO A 310 -40.69 4.44 4.81
N GLN A 311 -41.98 4.11 4.80
CA GLN A 311 -43.00 5.07 5.21
C GLN A 311 -42.86 5.34 6.71
N PRO A 312 -43.14 6.57 7.17
CA PRO A 312 -43.01 6.93 8.57
C PRO A 312 -43.94 6.08 9.42
N ILE A 313 -43.34 5.23 10.27
CA ILE A 313 -44.04 4.50 11.32
C ILE A 313 -44.54 5.55 12.32
N LYS A 314 -45.86 5.74 12.39
CA LYS A 314 -46.50 6.42 13.52
C LYS A 314 -46.38 5.51 14.74
N THR A 315 -45.43 5.80 15.62
CA THR A 315 -45.35 5.14 16.93
C THR A 315 -46.45 5.66 17.84
N ASN A 316 -47.49 4.87 18.05
CA ASN A 316 -48.39 5.02 19.18
C ASN A 316 -47.65 4.56 20.44
N PHE A 317 -47.34 5.49 21.34
CA PHE A 317 -46.93 5.17 22.70
C PHE A 317 -48.13 4.62 23.46
N ASN A 318 -48.17 3.31 23.66
CA ASN A 318 -49.06 2.70 24.65
C ASN A 318 -48.26 2.53 25.95
N LYS A 319 -48.49 3.43 26.90
CA LYS A 319 -48.09 3.22 28.30
C LYS A 319 -49.02 2.16 28.85
N ASN A 320 -48.47 0.98 29.16
CA ASN A 320 -48.87 0.10 30.27
C ASN A 320 -48.09 -1.20 30.15
N ASN A 321 -47.05 -1.34 30.98
CA ASN A 321 -46.63 -2.58 31.64
C ASN A 321 -45.25 -2.35 32.30
N ILE A 322 -45.30 -1.91 33.56
CA ILE A 322 -44.19 -1.99 34.50
C ILE A 322 -44.48 -3.20 35.38
N PRO A 323 -43.63 -4.25 35.40
CA PRO A 323 -43.53 -5.15 36.53
C PRO A 323 -42.51 -4.56 37.51
N THR A 324 -42.99 -4.19 38.69
CA THR A 324 -42.20 -3.84 39.87
C THR A 324 -41.41 -5.05 40.38
N GLY A 325 -40.08 -4.98 40.42
CA GLY A 325 -39.22 -5.99 41.05
C GLY A 325 -37.73 -5.60 41.06
N ASP A 326 -37.21 -5.32 42.25
CA ASP A 326 -35.79 -5.25 42.67
C ASP A 326 -34.79 -4.33 41.92
N ALA A 327 -34.77 -3.06 42.33
CA ALA A 327 -33.71 -2.10 42.00
C ALA A 327 -32.33 -2.43 42.63
N SER A 328 -32.28 -3.32 43.62
CA SER A 328 -31.05 -3.68 44.34
C SER A 328 -30.06 -4.52 43.51
N GLY A 329 -30.56 -5.44 42.67
CA GLY A 329 -29.73 -6.31 41.83
C GLY A 329 -29.13 -5.61 40.60
N ILE A 330 -29.71 -4.49 40.18
CA ILE A 330 -29.22 -3.71 39.03
C ILE A 330 -28.06 -2.80 39.47
N MET A 331 -28.13 -2.21 40.67
CA MET A 331 -27.03 -1.38 41.17
C MET A 331 -25.78 -2.19 41.50
N SER A 332 -25.91 -3.40 42.05
CA SER A 332 -24.75 -4.26 42.30
C SER A 332 -24.04 -4.70 41.00
N LYS A 333 -24.80 -4.93 39.92
CA LYS A 333 -24.22 -5.21 38.59
C LYS A 333 -23.55 -3.98 37.97
N LEU A 334 -24.08 -2.79 38.19
CA LEU A 334 -23.46 -1.54 37.73
C LEU A 334 -22.13 -1.26 38.46
N ASP A 335 -22.06 -1.52 39.76
CA ASP A 335 -20.82 -1.38 40.54
C ASP A 335 -19.73 -2.38 40.09
N LEU A 336 -20.12 -3.61 39.75
CA LEU A 336 -19.21 -4.60 39.17
C LEU A 336 -18.67 -4.17 37.80
N ILE A 337 -19.51 -3.55 36.97
CA ILE A 337 -19.10 -3.03 35.65
C ILE A 337 -18.14 -1.84 35.81
N LEU A 338 -18.43 -0.92 36.74
CA LEU A 338 -17.56 0.23 37.03
C LEU A 338 -16.18 -0.20 37.54
N ASN A 339 -16.13 -1.17 38.45
CA ASN A 339 -14.85 -1.72 38.93
C ASN A 339 -14.07 -2.43 37.81
N SER A 340 -14.76 -3.15 36.93
CA SER A 340 -14.13 -3.78 35.76
C SER A 340 -13.56 -2.76 34.78
N MET A 341 -14.27 -1.64 34.55
CA MET A 341 -13.78 -0.54 33.70
C MET A 341 -12.55 0.15 34.30
N ASN A 342 -12.51 0.35 35.62
CA ASN A 342 -11.34 0.91 36.29
C ASN A 342 -10.12 -0.01 36.16
N ASN A 343 -10.30 -1.33 36.32
CA ASN A 343 -9.21 -2.30 36.11
C ASN A 343 -8.68 -2.27 34.67
N ILE A 344 -9.56 -2.19 33.67
CA ILE A 344 -9.16 -2.07 32.26
C ILE A 344 -8.38 -0.77 32.03
N ASN A 345 -8.82 0.35 32.59
CA ASN A 345 -8.11 1.62 32.45
C ASN A 345 -6.71 1.59 33.06
N ASN A 346 -6.54 0.90 34.19
CA ASN A 346 -5.22 0.70 34.81
C ASN A 346 -4.29 -0.13 33.91
N VAL A 347 -4.80 -1.24 33.34
CA VAL A 347 -4.03 -2.08 32.40
C VAL A 347 -3.64 -1.29 31.14
N ILE A 348 -4.54 -0.46 30.61
CA ILE A 348 -4.26 0.42 29.47
C ILE A 348 -3.17 1.45 29.82
N GLY A 349 -3.18 2.00 31.04
CA GLY A 349 -2.14 2.88 31.55
C GLY A 349 -0.76 2.20 31.57
N ASP A 350 -0.70 1.00 32.13
CA ASP A 350 0.53 0.21 32.23
C ASP A 350 1.10 -0.14 30.83
N LEU A 351 0.23 -0.50 29.88
CA LEU A 351 0.62 -0.78 28.50
C LEU A 351 1.17 0.45 27.77
N LYS A 352 0.61 1.65 28.01
CA LYS A 352 1.13 2.90 27.43
C LYS A 352 2.55 3.17 27.94
N GLN A 353 2.78 3.04 29.25
CA GLN A 353 4.09 3.25 29.85
C GLN A 353 5.13 2.27 29.27
N ARG A 354 4.79 0.98 29.12
CA ARG A 354 5.68 -0.01 28.49
C ARG A 354 5.98 0.32 27.03
N THR A 355 4.99 0.84 26.30
CA THR A 355 5.17 1.24 24.90
C THR A 355 6.14 2.41 24.77
N GLU A 356 6.06 3.40 25.67
CA GLU A 356 7.00 4.52 25.74
C GLU A 356 8.43 4.05 26.06
N GLN A 357 8.59 3.10 27.00
CA GLN A 357 9.90 2.50 27.31
C GLN A 357 10.51 1.78 26.11
N ILE A 358 9.69 1.07 25.33
CA ILE A 358 10.12 0.41 24.09
C ILE A 358 10.58 1.44 23.05
N GLU A 359 9.87 2.55 22.88
CA GLU A 359 10.28 3.63 21.97
C GLU A 359 11.62 4.25 22.37
N VAL A 360 11.83 4.50 23.67
CA VAL A 360 13.12 4.99 24.19
C VAL A 360 14.24 4.01 23.86
N TRP A 361 14.03 2.72 24.13
CA TRP A 361 15.01 1.68 23.84
C TRP A 361 15.37 1.58 22.35
N PHE A 362 14.39 1.66 21.45
CA PHE A 362 14.64 1.66 19.99
C PHE A 362 15.47 2.87 19.54
N ASN A 363 15.23 4.04 20.15
CA ASN A 363 15.98 5.25 19.82
C ASN A 363 17.44 5.15 20.30
N ASP A 364 17.68 4.61 21.49
CA ASP A 364 19.03 4.40 22.01
C ASP A 364 19.80 3.36 21.18
N LYS A 365 19.12 2.28 20.78
CA LYS A 365 19.73 1.27 19.90
C LYS A 365 20.14 1.85 18.55
N ARG A 366 19.31 2.71 17.94
CA ARG A 366 19.68 3.41 16.69
C ARG A 366 20.88 4.34 16.84
N LYS A 367 20.98 5.08 17.95
CA LYS A 367 22.15 5.93 18.22
C LYS A 367 23.41 5.09 18.32
N SER A 368 23.35 3.95 19.02
CA SER A 368 24.46 3.00 19.11
C SER A 368 24.86 2.44 17.74
N ASP A 369 23.87 2.04 16.93
CA ASP A 369 24.13 1.44 15.62
C ASP A 369 24.70 2.48 14.64
N SER A 370 24.21 3.72 14.68
CA SER A 370 24.76 4.85 13.91
C SER A 370 26.21 5.17 14.30
N LYS A 371 26.54 5.13 15.59
CA LYS A 371 27.91 5.27 16.08
C LYS A 371 28.82 4.16 15.51
N THR A 372 28.36 2.91 15.58
CA THR A 372 29.10 1.75 15.05
C THR A 372 29.31 1.85 13.54
N GLU A 373 28.30 2.32 12.80
CA GLU A 373 28.40 2.53 11.35
C GLU A 373 29.42 3.61 10.98
N ASN A 374 29.46 4.71 11.75
CA ASN A 374 30.45 5.76 11.55
C ASN A 374 31.88 5.29 11.87
N GLU A 375 32.04 4.46 12.90
CA GLU A 375 33.33 3.80 13.23
C GLU A 375 33.77 2.85 12.09
N ILE A 376 32.85 2.07 11.52
CA ILE A 376 33.13 1.19 10.37
C ILE A 376 33.53 2.02 9.13
N LYS A 377 32.83 3.11 8.84
CA LYS A 377 33.15 3.98 7.69
C LYS A 377 34.50 4.67 7.85
N ALA A 378 34.85 5.09 9.07
CA ALA A 378 36.16 5.65 9.39
C ALA A 378 37.28 4.61 9.18
N LEU A 379 37.05 3.35 9.52
CA LEU A 379 37.98 2.25 9.24
C LEU A 379 38.10 1.93 7.74
N GLN A 380 37.02 2.08 6.97
CA GLN A 380 37.01 1.84 5.52
C GLN A 380 37.74 2.94 4.72
N LEU A 381 37.62 4.21 5.13
CA LEU A 381 38.30 5.34 4.49
C LEU A 381 39.84 5.30 4.66
N GLY A 382 40.35 4.60 5.67
CA GLY A 382 41.79 4.39 5.87
C GLY A 382 42.42 3.36 4.93
N ASN A 383 41.64 2.56 4.20
CA ASN A 383 42.10 1.30 3.59
C ASN A 383 42.14 1.27 2.05
N VAL A 384 42.11 2.44 1.39
CA VAL A 384 42.09 2.57 -0.09
C VAL A 384 43.37 2.04 -0.78
N ARG A 385 44.39 1.57 -0.04
CA ARG A 385 45.60 0.93 -0.61
C ARG A 385 45.52 -0.59 -0.83
N HIS A 386 44.52 -1.30 -0.30
CA HIS A 386 44.52 -2.78 -0.34
C HIS A 386 43.74 -3.41 -1.49
N GLU A 387 43.04 -2.65 -2.34
CA GLU A 387 42.23 -3.24 -3.42
C GLU A 387 43.11 -3.91 -4.50
N GLY A 388 44.31 -3.37 -4.76
CA GLY A 388 45.31 -3.99 -5.63
C GLY A 388 45.96 -5.24 -5.03
N GLU A 389 46.20 -5.26 -3.72
CA GLU A 389 46.78 -6.41 -3.02
C GLU A 389 45.77 -7.55 -2.83
N LEU A 390 44.49 -7.25 -2.62
CA LEU A 390 43.41 -8.24 -2.58
C LEU A 390 43.20 -8.91 -3.95
N LEU A 391 43.29 -8.15 -5.04
CA LEU A 391 43.24 -8.72 -6.39
C LEU A 391 44.48 -9.58 -6.68
N HIS A 392 45.65 -9.20 -6.18
CA HIS A 392 46.88 -9.98 -6.29
C HIS A 392 46.82 -11.27 -5.45
N HIS A 393 46.34 -11.19 -4.21
CA HIS A 393 46.13 -12.34 -3.32
C HIS A 393 45.05 -13.28 -3.84
N ALA A 394 43.96 -12.76 -4.41
CA ALA A 394 42.96 -13.58 -5.08
C ALA A 394 43.58 -14.36 -6.24
N LYS A 395 44.36 -13.71 -7.11
CA LYS A 395 45.07 -14.38 -8.21
C LYS A 395 46.10 -15.41 -7.73
N LEU A 396 46.80 -15.15 -6.62
CA LEU A 396 47.73 -16.08 -5.99
C LEU A 396 47.01 -17.29 -5.39
N PHE A 397 45.88 -17.06 -4.71
CA PHE A 397 45.03 -18.10 -4.15
C PHE A 397 44.49 -19.01 -5.26
N GLU A 398 44.00 -18.44 -6.36
CA GLU A 398 43.54 -19.22 -7.52
C GLU A 398 44.66 -20.06 -8.14
N ARG A 399 45.88 -19.52 -8.22
CA ARG A 399 47.02 -20.25 -8.80
C ARG A 399 47.61 -21.33 -7.90
N MET A 400 47.46 -21.21 -6.58
CA MET A 400 48.06 -22.16 -5.62
C MET A 400 47.05 -23.16 -5.05
N ILE A 401 45.87 -22.70 -4.67
CA ILE A 401 44.91 -23.54 -3.94
C ILE A 401 44.09 -24.40 -4.89
N PHE A 402 43.79 -23.91 -6.09
CA PHE A 402 42.99 -24.68 -7.04
C PHE A 402 43.67 -25.95 -7.56
N PRO A 403 44.98 -25.94 -7.91
CA PRO A 403 45.69 -27.17 -8.22
C PRO A 403 45.70 -28.16 -7.05
N VAL A 404 45.93 -27.67 -5.82
CA VAL A 404 45.93 -28.51 -4.61
C VAL A 404 44.57 -29.16 -4.37
N LEU A 405 43.47 -28.43 -4.59
CA LEU A 405 42.12 -28.99 -4.46
C LEU A 405 41.81 -30.03 -5.56
N ASP A 406 42.24 -29.80 -6.79
CA ASP A 406 42.09 -30.79 -7.89
C ASP A 406 42.89 -32.08 -7.60
N ASP A 407 44.11 -31.93 -7.08
CA ASP A 407 44.96 -33.04 -6.66
C ASP A 407 44.34 -33.80 -5.48
N MET A 408 43.80 -33.10 -4.48
CA MET A 408 43.11 -33.72 -3.34
C MET A 408 41.86 -34.48 -3.75
N ILE A 409 41.04 -33.91 -4.64
CA ILE A 409 39.84 -34.60 -5.17
C ILE A 409 40.27 -35.85 -5.95
N THR A 410 41.35 -35.76 -6.73
CA THR A 410 41.90 -36.90 -7.48
C THR A 410 42.38 -38.00 -6.54
N LEU A 411 43.15 -37.65 -5.51
CA LEU A 411 43.63 -38.59 -4.49
C LEU A 411 42.46 -39.25 -3.75
N LEU A 412 41.42 -38.50 -3.39
CA LEU A 412 40.24 -39.05 -2.72
C LEU A 412 39.46 -40.01 -3.63
N LEU A 413 39.41 -39.74 -4.94
CA LEU A 413 38.80 -40.63 -5.92
C LEU A 413 39.61 -41.92 -6.10
N GLU A 414 40.94 -41.85 -6.08
CA GLU A 414 41.83 -43.01 -6.13
C GLU A 414 41.72 -43.88 -4.87
N LEU A 415 41.70 -43.25 -3.69
CA LEU A 415 41.50 -43.93 -2.40
C LEU A 415 40.11 -44.56 -2.26
N ASN A 416 39.12 -44.08 -3.03
CA ASN A 416 37.78 -44.66 -3.09
C ASN A 416 37.70 -45.90 -3.99
N VAL A 417 38.85 -46.43 -4.45
CA VAL A 417 38.95 -47.69 -5.18
C VAL A 417 39.85 -48.65 -4.40
N LYS A 418 39.36 -49.87 -4.15
CA LYS A 418 40.15 -50.96 -3.57
C LYS A 418 39.99 -52.23 -4.40
N ASP A 419 41.10 -52.83 -4.81
CA ASP A 419 41.13 -54.02 -5.67
C ASP A 419 40.28 -53.87 -6.95
N GLY A 420 40.29 -52.68 -7.54
CA GLY A 420 39.53 -52.34 -8.76
C GLY A 420 38.03 -52.13 -8.55
N ARG A 421 37.53 -52.21 -7.30
CA ARG A 421 36.11 -51.97 -6.97
C ARG A 421 35.94 -50.62 -6.28
N ILE A 422 34.92 -49.87 -6.70
CA ILE A 422 34.56 -48.58 -6.11
C ILE A 422 33.91 -48.85 -4.74
N LEU A 423 34.46 -48.25 -3.69
CA LEU A 423 33.98 -48.42 -2.31
C LEU A 423 32.68 -47.64 -2.06
N ASN A 424 32.57 -46.44 -2.62
CA ASN A 424 31.36 -45.61 -2.53
C ASN A 424 31.05 -44.93 -3.87
N ALA A 425 30.03 -45.40 -4.56
CA ALA A 425 29.63 -44.91 -5.88
C ALA A 425 29.03 -43.50 -5.84
N ASP A 426 28.29 -43.15 -4.78
CA ASP A 426 27.71 -41.81 -4.61
C ASP A 426 28.81 -40.76 -4.39
N PHE A 427 29.79 -41.08 -3.53
CA PHE A 427 30.94 -40.22 -3.31
C PHE A 427 31.74 -39.98 -4.59
N LYS A 428 31.94 -41.02 -5.41
CA LYS A 428 32.61 -40.91 -6.71
C LYS A 428 31.85 -39.96 -7.65
N SER A 429 30.55 -40.20 -7.83
CA SER A 429 29.70 -39.39 -8.71
C SER A 429 29.72 -37.91 -8.30
N ARG A 430 29.54 -37.62 -7.01
CA ARG A 430 29.55 -36.24 -6.50
C ARG A 430 30.90 -35.56 -6.64
N SER A 431 31.98 -36.29 -6.37
CA SER A 431 33.34 -35.75 -6.49
C SER A 431 33.72 -35.48 -7.96
N GLU A 432 33.26 -36.30 -8.90
CA GLU A 432 33.43 -36.07 -10.34
C GLU A 432 32.61 -34.88 -10.84
N VAL A 433 31.37 -34.71 -10.36
CA VAL A 433 30.56 -33.52 -10.64
C VAL A 433 31.27 -32.26 -10.14
N TRP A 434 31.75 -32.26 -8.89
CA TRP A 434 32.49 -31.13 -8.35
C TRP A 434 33.76 -30.83 -9.14
N LYS A 435 34.52 -31.87 -9.55
CA LYS A 435 35.71 -31.71 -10.38
C LYS A 435 35.38 -31.05 -11.73
N ASN A 436 34.27 -31.43 -12.36
CA ASN A 436 33.83 -30.88 -13.64
C ASN A 436 33.31 -29.44 -13.51
N GLU A 437 32.52 -29.14 -12.47
CA GLU A 437 32.06 -27.78 -12.18
C GLU A 437 33.24 -26.85 -11.87
N PHE A 438 34.23 -27.36 -11.14
CA PHE A 438 35.44 -26.63 -10.79
C PHE A 438 36.30 -26.31 -12.02
N LYS A 439 36.48 -27.27 -12.94
CA LYS A 439 37.14 -27.03 -14.23
C LYS A 439 36.39 -26.02 -15.10
N ALA A 440 35.06 -26.13 -15.16
CA ALA A 440 34.23 -25.19 -15.93
C ALA A 440 34.32 -23.74 -15.38
N TYR A 441 34.42 -23.59 -14.05
CA TYR A 441 34.65 -22.29 -13.41
C TYR A 441 36.00 -21.68 -13.81
N LEU A 442 37.08 -22.48 -13.78
CA LEU A 442 38.42 -22.05 -14.19
C LEU A 442 38.46 -21.62 -15.66
N ASP A 443 37.89 -22.43 -16.55
CA ASP A 443 37.86 -22.14 -18.00
C ASP A 443 37.08 -20.86 -18.33
N LYS A 444 36.03 -20.56 -17.55
CA LYS A 444 35.24 -19.33 -17.72
C LYS A 444 35.99 -18.09 -17.26
N ARG A 445 36.81 -18.20 -16.20
CA ARG A 445 37.60 -17.07 -15.67
C ARG A 445 38.90 -16.82 -16.44
N LEU A 446 39.54 -17.84 -17.00
CA LEU A 446 40.76 -17.69 -17.80
C LEU A 446 40.52 -17.12 -19.22
N LYS A 447 39.25 -17.05 -19.67
CA LYS A 447 38.84 -16.46 -20.95
C LYS A 447 38.49 -14.96 -20.86
N ILE A 448 38.57 -14.37 -19.66
CA ILE A 448 38.40 -12.93 -19.38
C ILE A 448 39.77 -12.38 -18.98
#